data_AF-A0A840FXE5-F1
#
_entry.id   AF-A0A840FXE5-F1
#
_cell.length_a   1.000
_cell.length_b   1.000
_cell.length_c   1.000
_cell.angle_alpha   90.00
_cell.angle_beta   90.00
_cell.angle_gamma   90.00
#
_symmetry.space_group_name_H-M   'P 1'
#
loop_
_entity.id
_entity.type
_entity.pdbx_description
1 polymer ?
#
loop_
_entity_poly.entity_id
_entity_poly.type
_entity_poly.pdbx_seq_one_letter_code
_entity_poly.pdbx_strand_id
1 'polypeptide(L)'
;MSGIEHYVEELAQIDREIEHYAAICGVDLADHDAVKRCLKQPHGDWADDKARASLHGLLVLRIKVEGEMIAEGLVPRELNGW
;
A
#
# COMPACT_ATOMS: atom_id res chain seq x y z
N MET A 1 -11.98 6.25 21.82
CA MET A 1 -11.78 5.86 20.42
C MET A 1 -11.91 4.36 20.35
N SER A 2 -12.84 3.87 19.56
CA SER A 2 -13.02 2.43 19.33
C SER A 2 -11.88 1.90 18.45
N GLY A 3 -11.48 0.63 18.59
CA GLY A 3 -10.49 0.00 17.69
C GLY A 3 -10.89 0.12 16.22
N ILE A 4 -12.19 0.14 15.92
CA ILE A 4 -12.73 0.31 14.57
C ILE A 4 -12.37 1.68 13.95
N GLU A 5 -12.52 2.77 14.72
CA GLU A 5 -12.17 4.12 14.23
C GLU A 5 -10.68 4.23 13.92
N HIS A 6 -9.85 3.58 14.76
CA HIS A 6 -8.41 3.52 14.56
C HIS A 6 -8.05 2.80 13.25
N TYR A 7 -8.61 1.61 13.00
CA TYR A 7 -8.35 0.86 11.78
C TYR A 7 -8.76 1.59 10.51
N VAL A 8 -9.91 2.27 10.52
CA VAL A 8 -10.38 3.03 9.35
C VAL A 8 -9.46 4.20 9.03
N GLU A 9 -9.06 4.97 10.04
CA GLU A 9 -8.16 6.11 9.88
C GLU A 9 -6.75 5.67 9.44
N GLU A 10 -6.24 4.60 10.06
CA GLU A 10 -4.93 4.02 9.75
C GLU A 10 -4.90 3.49 8.31
N LEU A 11 -5.89 2.68 7.90
CA LEU A 11 -5.96 2.14 6.55
C LEU A 11 -6.10 3.25 5.50
N ALA A 12 -6.87 4.29 5.78
CA ALA A 12 -6.99 5.44 4.88
C ALA A 12 -5.69 6.25 4.78
N GLN A 13 -4.88 6.33 5.84
CA GLN A 13 -3.57 6.98 5.79
C GLN A 13 -2.58 6.15 4.97
N ILE A 14 -2.55 4.84 5.17
CA ILE A 14 -1.71 3.92 4.39
C ILE A 14 -2.06 4.03 2.90
N ASP A 15 -3.35 4.05 2.55
CA ASP A 15 -3.79 4.17 1.15
C ASP A 15 -3.30 5.47 0.49
N ARG A 16 -3.38 6.61 1.20
CA ARG A 16 -2.86 7.90 0.70
C ARG A 16 -1.35 7.84 0.43
N GLU A 17 -0.60 7.19 1.30
CA GLU A 17 0.84 7.04 1.12
C GLU A 17 1.17 6.09 -0.03
N ILE A 18 0.40 5.01 -0.21
CA ILE A 18 0.55 4.10 -1.35
C ILE A 18 0.30 4.86 -2.67
N GLU A 19 -0.77 5.64 -2.76
CA GLU A 19 -1.06 6.49 -3.91
C GLU A 19 0.08 7.48 -4.20
N HIS A 20 0.63 8.10 -3.15
CA HIS A 20 1.75 9.02 -3.27
C HIS A 20 3.01 8.36 -3.87
N TYR A 21 3.43 7.22 -3.33
CA TYR A 21 4.62 6.53 -3.82
C TYR A 21 4.40 5.82 -5.16
N ALA A 22 3.18 5.36 -5.45
CA ALA A 22 2.82 4.86 -6.77
C ALA A 22 2.95 5.94 -7.84
N ALA A 23 2.51 7.18 -7.54
CA ALA A 23 2.68 8.32 -8.42
C ALA A 23 4.16 8.67 -8.66
N ILE A 24 5.00 8.62 -7.62
CA ILE A 24 6.46 8.82 -7.76
C ILE A 24 7.07 7.72 -8.64
N CYS A 25 6.65 6.47 -8.44
CA CYS A 25 7.11 5.32 -9.24
C CYS A 25 6.52 5.30 -10.67
N GLY A 26 5.55 6.17 -10.99
CA GLY A 26 4.87 6.21 -12.27
C GLY A 26 4.04 4.96 -12.58
N VAL A 27 3.50 4.28 -11.55
CA VAL A 27 2.67 3.08 -11.71
C VAL A 27 1.22 3.34 -11.39
N ASP A 28 0.33 2.74 -12.19
CA ASP A 28 -1.08 2.64 -11.87
C ASP A 28 -1.30 1.47 -10.91
N LEU A 29 -1.91 1.75 -9.75
CA LEU A 29 -2.21 0.74 -8.74
C LEU A 29 -3.22 -0.30 -9.22
N ALA A 30 -4.07 0.03 -10.19
CA ALA A 30 -5.00 -0.91 -10.81
C ALA A 30 -4.30 -1.89 -11.77
N ASP A 31 -3.08 -1.58 -12.26
CA ASP A 31 -2.26 -2.50 -13.05
C ASP A 31 -1.30 -3.27 -12.13
N HIS A 32 -1.81 -4.38 -11.59
CA HIS A 32 -1.08 -5.21 -10.64
C HIS A 32 0.23 -5.76 -11.21
N ASP A 33 0.31 -5.96 -12.53
CA ASP A 33 1.52 -6.46 -13.16
C ASP A 33 2.55 -5.34 -13.37
N ALA A 34 2.12 -4.10 -13.63
CA ALA A 34 3.00 -2.94 -13.61
C ALA A 34 3.58 -2.70 -12.21
N VAL A 35 2.77 -2.79 -11.17
CA VAL A 35 3.23 -2.70 -9.77
C VAL A 35 4.28 -3.78 -9.50
N LYS A 36 3.99 -5.06 -9.80
CA LYS A 36 4.96 -6.16 -9.59
C LYS A 36 6.27 -5.95 -10.36
N ARG A 37 6.23 -5.44 -11.59
CA ARG A 37 7.44 -5.14 -12.38
C ARG A 37 8.25 -4.01 -11.74
N CYS A 38 7.58 -2.94 -11.33
CA CYS A 38 8.21 -1.81 -10.63
C CYS A 38 8.93 -2.28 -9.37
N LEU A 39 8.27 -3.06 -8.51
CA LEU A 39 8.85 -3.57 -7.26
C LEU A 39 10.04 -4.51 -7.46
N LYS A 40 10.16 -5.15 -8.65
CA LYS A 40 11.26 -6.06 -9.00
C LYS A 40 12.36 -5.39 -9.81
N GLN A 41 12.22 -4.11 -10.13
CA GLN A 41 13.18 -3.42 -10.99
C GLN A 41 14.55 -3.38 -10.30
N PRO A 42 15.64 -3.67 -11.02
CA PRO A 42 16.99 -3.55 -10.47
C PRO A 42 17.24 -2.13 -9.96
N HIS A 43 18.01 -2.04 -8.87
CA HIS A 43 18.36 -0.77 -8.24
C HIS A 43 18.97 0.19 -9.27
N GLY A 44 18.46 1.41 -9.30
CA GLY A 44 18.81 2.45 -10.26
C GLY A 44 19.34 3.68 -9.54
N ASP A 45 18.57 4.77 -9.60
CA ASP A 45 18.81 5.94 -8.77
C ASP A 45 18.32 5.72 -7.33
N TRP A 46 19.03 6.29 -6.36
CA TRP A 46 18.72 6.13 -4.95
C TRP A 46 17.34 6.68 -4.57
N ALA A 47 16.91 7.78 -5.19
CA ALA A 47 15.59 8.35 -4.90
C ALA A 47 14.47 7.40 -5.39
N ASP A 48 14.62 6.86 -6.60
CA ASP A 48 13.68 5.90 -7.17
C ASP A 48 13.65 4.59 -6.39
N ASP A 49 14.83 4.09 -5.97
CA ASP A 49 14.95 2.90 -5.13
C ASP A 49 14.22 3.07 -3.80
N LYS A 50 14.38 4.24 -3.17
CA LYS A 50 13.70 4.56 -1.92
C LYS A 50 12.20 4.64 -2.11
N ALA A 51 11.71 5.26 -3.19
CA ALA A 51 10.29 5.34 -3.48
C ALA A 51 9.67 3.95 -3.68
N ARG A 52 10.34 3.07 -4.44
CA ARG A 52 9.93 1.67 -4.62
C ARG A 52 9.92 0.89 -3.31
N ALA A 53 10.96 1.06 -2.49
CA ALA A 53 11.03 0.39 -1.19
C ALA A 53 9.90 0.84 -0.26
N SER A 54 9.60 2.15 -0.23
CA SER A 54 8.46 2.69 0.52
C SER A 54 7.13 2.12 0.03
N LEU A 55 6.90 2.12 -1.30
CA LEU A 55 5.69 1.55 -1.90
C LEU A 55 5.52 0.08 -1.52
N HIS A 56 6.59 -0.72 -1.61
CA HIS A 56 6.55 -2.13 -1.21
C HIS A 56 6.21 -2.30 0.27
N GLY A 57 6.88 -1.54 1.14
CA GLY A 57 6.67 -1.59 2.58
C GLY A 57 5.23 -1.24 2.97
N LEU A 58 4.65 -0.23 2.35
CA LEU A 58 3.27 0.20 2.59
C LEU A 58 2.25 -0.82 2.11
N LEU A 59 2.44 -1.43 0.93
CA LEU A 59 1.57 -2.52 0.45
C LEU A 59 1.58 -3.71 1.42
N VAL A 60 2.76 -4.08 1.95
CA VAL A 60 2.88 -5.14 2.96
C VAL A 60 2.22 -4.73 4.28
N LEU A 61 2.39 -3.48 4.72
CA LEU A 61 1.78 -2.97 5.93
C LEU A 61 0.25 -2.99 5.82
N ARG A 62 -0.29 -2.55 4.69
CA ARG A 62 -1.72 -2.58 4.41
C ARG A 62 -2.30 -3.97 4.59
N ILE A 63 -1.68 -4.99 3.97
CA ILE A 63 -2.11 -6.40 4.09
C ILE A 63 -2.12 -6.87 5.56
N LYS A 64 -1.17 -6.43 6.37
CA LYS A 64 -1.15 -6.77 7.80
C LYS A 64 -2.33 -6.16 8.55
N VAL A 65 -2.60 -4.87 8.33
CA VAL A 65 -3.74 -4.18 8.94
C VAL A 65 -5.06 -4.82 8.50
N GLU A 66 -5.20 -5.17 7.22
CA GLU A 66 -6.36 -5.91 6.72
C GLU A 66 -6.52 -7.27 7.41
N GLY A 67 -5.42 -7.99 7.63
CA GLY A 67 -5.42 -9.25 8.36
C GLY A 67 -5.89 -9.11 9.81
N GLU A 68 -5.48 -8.04 10.49
CA GLU A 68 -5.96 -7.72 11.85
C GLU A 68 -7.44 -7.37 11.86
N MET A 69 -7.90 -6.51 10.93
CA MET A 69 -9.31 -6.17 10.76
C MET A 69 -10.17 -7.41 10.55
N ILE A 70 -9.75 -8.33 9.66
CA ILE A 70 -10.46 -9.59 9.39
C ILE A 70 -10.48 -10.48 10.65
N ALA A 71 -9.38 -10.57 11.39
CA ALA A 71 -9.32 -11.34 12.63
C ALA A 71 -10.30 -10.83 13.71
N GLU A 72 -10.62 -9.53 13.68
CA GLU A 72 -11.62 -8.90 14.54
C GLU A 72 -13.05 -8.89 13.96
N GLY A 73 -13.26 -9.50 12.78
CA GLY A 73 -14.56 -9.58 12.12
C GLY A 73 -14.98 -8.32 11.35
N LEU A 74 -14.02 -7.45 11.04
CA LEU A 74 -14.22 -6.25 10.22
C LEU A 74 -13.96 -6.55 8.73
N VAL A 75 -14.52 -5.71 7.86
CA VAL A 75 -14.32 -5.77 6.41
C VAL A 75 -13.47 -4.57 5.98
N PRO A 76 -12.22 -4.78 5.53
CA PRO A 76 -11.40 -3.72 4.99
C PRO A 76 -12.00 -3.13 3.71
N ARG A 77 -11.67 -1.86 3.42
CA ARG A 77 -12.03 -1.24 2.15
C ARG A 77 -11.09 -1.74 1.05
N GLU A 78 -11.57 -1.84 -0.19
CA GLU A 78 -10.71 -2.15 -1.34
C GLU A 78 -9.79 -0.96 -1.66
N LEU A 79 -8.57 -1.27 -2.13
CA LEU A 79 -7.66 -0.30 -2.71
C LEU A 79 -7.56 -0.61 -4.19
N ASN A 80 -8.14 0.20 -5.09
CA ASN A 80 -7.94 0.11 -6.55
C ASN A 80 -8.02 -1.31 -7.17
N GLY A 81 -8.88 -2.19 -6.63
CA GLY A 81 -9.06 -3.57 -7.13
C GLY A 81 -8.17 -4.65 -6.50
N TRP A 82 -7.45 -4.31 -5.42
CA TRP A 82 -6.71 -5.24 -4.55
C TRP A 82 -7.60 -5.91 -3.52
#